data_AF-A0A1Q8ACM8-F1
#
_entry.id   AF-A0A1Q8ACM8-F1
#
_cell.length_a   1.000
_cell.length_b   1.000
_cell.length_c   1.000
_cell.angle_alpha   90.00
_cell.angle_beta   90.00
_cell.angle_gamma   90.00
#
_symmetry.space_group_name_H-M   'P 1'
#
loop_
_entity.id
_entity.type
_entity.pdbx_description
1 polymer ?
#
loop_
_entity_poly.entity_id
_entity_poly.type
_entity_poly.pdbx_seq_one_letter_code
_entity_poly.pdbx_strand_id
1 'polypeptide(L)'
;MAERKLTKSDILEGTARRETLHLKEYDAHVVVRPLTDGELSKVFGTIGSITVREDGSPDVETMDISKNLEALRTAASIGLVDPILNIEDISKMKFGVPEFIGMKVLEFSGVSFTEEDLRKKGEKSPS
;
A
#
# COMPACT_ATOMS: atom_id res chain seq x y z
N MET A 1 8.38 19.61 21.87
CA MET A 1 9.25 18.50 22.33
C MET A 1 10.48 18.49 21.43
N ALA A 2 11.69 18.30 21.96
CA ALA A 2 12.87 18.21 21.09
C ALA A 2 12.81 16.91 20.27
N GLU A 3 12.98 17.01 18.96
CA GLU A 3 12.98 15.84 18.08
C GLU A 3 14.19 14.95 18.39
N ARG A 4 13.93 13.66 18.67
CA ARG A 4 15.01 12.69 18.90
C ARG A 4 15.60 12.27 17.56
N LYS A 5 16.94 12.16 17.49
CA LYS A 5 17.63 11.56 16.34
C LYS A 5 17.42 10.04 16.33
N LEU A 6 17.08 9.50 15.17
CA LEU A 6 17.00 8.05 14.97
C LEU A 6 18.39 7.42 15.07
N THR A 7 18.46 6.27 15.72
CA THR A 7 19.64 5.41 15.71
C THR A 7 19.60 4.47 14.50
N LYS A 8 20.74 3.82 14.20
CA LYS A 8 20.79 2.78 13.17
C LYS A 8 19.78 1.66 13.45
N SER A 9 19.66 1.25 14.71
CA SER A 9 18.68 0.22 15.11
C SER A 9 17.26 0.67 14.86
N ASP A 10 16.93 1.93 15.18
CA ASP A 10 15.59 2.49 14.91
C ASP A 10 15.22 2.44 13.42
N ILE A 11 16.20 2.63 12.53
CA ILE A 11 15.99 2.55 11.07
C ILE A 11 15.79 1.09 10.63
N LEU A 12 16.66 0.18 11.09
CA LEU A 12 16.63 -1.22 10.66
C LEU A 12 15.43 -1.99 11.25
N GLU A 13 14.92 -1.59 12.40
CA GLU A 13 13.75 -2.19 13.06
C GLU A 13 12.43 -1.51 12.67
N GLY A 14 12.46 -0.51 11.77
CA GLY A 14 11.27 0.23 11.35
C GLY A 14 10.14 -0.67 10.82
N THR A 15 10.49 -1.80 10.19
CA THR A 15 9.54 -2.80 9.67
C THR A 15 9.10 -3.86 10.68
N ALA A 16 9.64 -3.84 11.90
CA ALA A 16 9.18 -4.67 13.00
C ALA A 16 7.88 -4.14 13.62
N ARG A 17 7.49 -2.90 13.30
CA ARG A 17 6.21 -2.34 13.73
C ARG A 17 5.05 -3.19 13.21
N ARG A 18 4.02 -3.31 14.03
CA ARG A 18 2.80 -4.06 13.75
C ARG A 18 1.60 -3.16 14.01
N GLU A 19 0.60 -3.27 13.16
CA GLU A 19 -0.68 -2.58 13.30
C GLU A 19 -1.81 -3.58 13.16
N THR A 20 -2.83 -3.47 14.01
CA THR A 20 -4.03 -4.29 13.94
C THR A 20 -5.09 -3.55 13.14
N LEU A 21 -5.50 -4.14 12.02
CA LEU A 21 -6.49 -3.59 11.11
C LEU A 21 -7.81 -4.34 11.29
N HIS A 22 -8.91 -3.61 11.51
CA HIS A 22 -10.25 -4.17 11.51
C HIS A 22 -10.80 -4.29 10.08
N LEU A 23 -11.29 -5.47 9.72
CA LEU A 23 -11.92 -5.77 8.44
C LEU A 23 -13.43 -5.92 8.64
N LYS A 24 -14.19 -4.92 8.21
CA LYS A 24 -15.65 -4.88 8.38
C LYS A 24 -16.35 -6.05 7.72
N GLU A 25 -15.82 -6.52 6.59
CA GLU A 25 -16.36 -7.61 5.79
C GLU A 25 -16.28 -8.97 6.49
N TYR A 26 -15.42 -9.08 7.50
CA TYR A 26 -15.22 -10.28 8.31
C TYR A 26 -15.61 -10.09 9.78
N ASP A 27 -15.93 -8.86 10.20
CA ASP A 27 -16.08 -8.47 11.61
C ASP A 27 -14.92 -8.98 12.48
N ALA A 28 -13.71 -8.88 11.93
CA ALA A 28 -12.51 -9.49 12.49
C ALA A 28 -11.29 -8.60 12.27
N HIS A 29 -10.14 -9.02 12.83
CA HIS A 29 -8.90 -8.27 12.77
C HIS A 29 -7.81 -9.05 12.05
N VAL A 30 -6.91 -8.31 11.42
CA VAL A 30 -5.65 -8.82 10.89
C VAL A 30 -4.49 -7.97 11.39
N VAL A 31 -3.28 -8.52 11.37
CA VAL A 31 -2.07 -7.79 11.73
C VAL A 31 -1.25 -7.52 10.48
N VAL A 32 -0.86 -6.27 10.29
CA VAL A 32 -0.04 -5.81 9.17
C VAL A 32 1.27 -5.17 9.64
N ARG A 33 2.20 -4.99 8.71
CA ARG A 33 3.48 -4.31 8.92
C ARG A 33 3.80 -3.35 7.78
N PRO A 34 4.70 -2.38 7.97
CA PRO A 34 5.20 -1.62 6.86
C PRO A 34 6.18 -2.46 6.03
N LEU A 35 6.28 -2.10 4.76
CA LEU A 35 7.18 -2.67 3.77
C LEU A 35 8.54 -2.00 3.85
N THR A 36 9.58 -2.77 3.55
CA THR A 36 10.92 -2.24 3.27
C THR A 36 10.95 -1.56 1.89
N ASP A 37 11.94 -0.69 1.66
CA ASP A 37 12.19 -0.07 0.35
C ASP A 37 12.32 -1.11 -0.79
N GLY A 38 13.02 -2.22 -0.53
CA GLY A 38 13.16 -3.31 -1.49
C GLY A 38 11.86 -4.07 -1.77
N GLU A 39 10.92 -4.11 -0.82
CA GLU A 39 9.58 -4.69 -1.01
C GLU A 39 8.65 -3.72 -1.75
N LEU A 40 8.71 -2.43 -1.44
CA LEU A 40 8.00 -1.39 -2.19
C LEU A 40 8.42 -1.38 -3.66
N SER A 41 9.72 -1.52 -3.93
CA SER A 41 10.24 -1.65 -5.29
C SER A 41 9.60 -2.81 -6.06
N LYS A 42 9.31 -3.94 -5.39
CA LYS A 42 8.60 -5.08 -6.02
C LYS A 42 7.15 -4.74 -6.33
N VAL A 43 6.45 -4.09 -5.38
CA VAL A 43 5.05 -3.66 -5.56
C VAL A 43 4.92 -2.68 -6.73
N PHE A 44 5.80 -1.67 -6.79
CA PHE A 44 5.79 -0.67 -7.85
C PHE A 44 6.25 -1.22 -9.20
N GLY A 45 7.15 -2.20 -9.20
CA GLY A 45 7.55 -2.93 -10.42
C GLY A 45 6.38 -3.59 -11.15
N THR A 46 5.34 -4.01 -10.42
CA THR A 46 4.10 -4.59 -10.99
C THR A 46 3.31 -3.58 -11.83
N ILE A 47 3.39 -2.28 -11.51
CA ILE A 47 2.64 -1.21 -12.20
C ILE A 47 3.29 -0.90 -13.58
N GLY A 48 4.55 -1.26 -13.78
CA GLY A 48 5.35 -0.87 -14.95
C GLY A 48 6.08 0.46 -14.72
N SER A 49 6.43 1.19 -15.78
CA SER A 49 7.01 2.53 -15.63
C SER A 49 5.99 3.47 -14.99
N ILE A 50 6.13 3.70 -13.70
CA ILE A 50 5.41 4.76 -13.00
C ILE A 50 5.98 6.07 -13.54
N THR A 51 5.17 6.78 -14.32
CA THR A 51 5.47 8.16 -14.66
C THR A 51 5.44 8.92 -13.35
N VAL A 52 6.57 9.47 -12.91
CA VAL A 52 6.63 10.27 -11.69
C VAL A 52 6.43 11.72 -12.11
N ARG A 53 5.58 12.44 -11.38
CA ARG A 53 5.38 13.87 -11.60
C ARG A 53 6.62 14.65 -11.15
N GLU A 54 6.69 15.92 -11.53
CA GLU A 54 7.83 16.80 -11.21
C GLU A 54 8.08 16.94 -9.69
N ASP A 55 7.05 16.67 -8.87
CA ASP A 55 7.10 16.72 -7.40
C ASP A 55 7.53 15.39 -6.74
N GLY A 56 7.84 14.35 -7.52
CA GLY A 56 8.21 13.03 -7.01
C GLY A 56 7.02 12.12 -6.69
N SER A 57 5.78 12.58 -6.88
CA SER A 57 4.58 11.75 -6.69
C SER A 57 4.30 10.83 -7.89
N PRO A 58 3.70 9.65 -7.70
CA PRO A 58 3.26 8.79 -8.80
C PRO A 58 2.15 9.44 -9.65
N ASP A 59 2.28 9.41 -10.98
CA ASP A 59 1.23 9.83 -11.90
C ASP A 59 0.15 8.74 -12.08
N VAL A 60 -0.95 8.93 -11.38
CA VAL A 60 -2.08 8.00 -11.35
C VAL A 60 -3.03 8.11 -12.56
N GLU A 61 -2.91 9.13 -13.42
CA GLU A 61 -3.80 9.30 -14.58
C GLU A 61 -3.51 8.31 -15.71
N THR A 62 -2.25 7.90 -15.85
CA THR A 62 -1.78 6.96 -16.87
C THR A 62 -1.73 5.51 -16.38
N MET A 63 -2.13 5.25 -15.14
CA MET A 63 -2.05 3.93 -14.51
C MET A 63 -3.12 2.95 -14.99
N ASP A 64 -2.68 1.75 -15.37
CA ASP A 64 -3.54 0.60 -15.62
C ASP A 64 -4.19 0.12 -14.32
N ILE A 65 -5.53 0.18 -14.26
CA ILE A 65 -6.32 -0.21 -13.08
C ILE A 65 -6.03 -1.67 -12.69
N SER A 66 -5.84 -2.56 -13.65
CA SER A 66 -5.58 -3.98 -13.39
C SER A 66 -4.25 -4.16 -12.67
N LYS A 67 -3.22 -3.42 -13.11
CA LYS A 67 -1.90 -3.44 -12.46
C LYS A 67 -1.89 -2.78 -11.10
N ASN A 68 -2.71 -1.74 -10.90
CA ASN A 68 -2.88 -1.14 -9.58
C ASN A 68 -3.50 -2.13 -8.59
N LEU A 69 -4.54 -2.86 -9.00
CA LEU A 69 -5.14 -3.91 -8.18
C LEU A 69 -4.13 -5.03 -7.87
N GLU A 70 -3.31 -5.42 -8.85
CA GLU A 70 -2.25 -6.40 -8.66
C GLU A 70 -1.17 -5.92 -7.68
N ALA A 71 -0.77 -4.65 -7.77
CA ALA A 71 0.17 -4.03 -6.85
C ALA A 71 -0.39 -4.01 -5.42
N LEU A 72 -1.65 -3.64 -5.23
CA LEU A 72 -2.31 -3.66 -3.92
C LEU A 72 -2.39 -5.09 -3.35
N ARG A 73 -2.74 -6.09 -4.16
CA ARG A 73 -2.72 -7.51 -3.75
C ARG A 73 -1.32 -7.98 -3.37
N THR A 74 -0.31 -7.53 -4.10
CA THR A 74 1.09 -7.82 -3.81
C THR A 74 1.51 -7.20 -2.47
N ALA A 75 1.16 -5.94 -2.24
CA ALA A 75 1.41 -5.26 -0.97
C ALA A 75 0.73 -5.99 0.19
N ALA A 76 -0.53 -6.42 0.02
CA ALA A 76 -1.25 -7.21 1.01
C ALA A 76 -0.53 -8.53 1.31
N SER A 77 -0.11 -9.29 0.30
CA SER A 77 0.58 -10.57 0.50
C SER A 77 1.93 -10.42 1.22
N ILE A 78 2.63 -9.30 1.07
CA ILE A 78 3.92 -9.07 1.73
C ILE A 78 3.75 -8.49 3.15
N GLY A 79 2.80 -7.57 3.31
CA GLY A 79 2.60 -6.78 4.52
C GLY A 79 1.67 -7.41 5.55
N LEU A 80 0.85 -8.40 5.16
CA LEU A 80 -0.01 -9.15 6.07
C LEU A 80 0.84 -10.16 6.88
N VAL A 81 0.76 -10.06 8.20
CA VAL A 81 1.55 -10.86 9.15
C VAL A 81 0.71 -11.92 9.85
N ASP A 82 -0.56 -11.61 10.13
CA ASP A 82 -1.47 -12.55 10.76
C ASP A 82 -2.92 -12.32 10.27
N PRO A 83 -3.56 -13.31 9.62
CA PRO A 83 -3.00 -14.60 9.21
C PRO A 83 -1.95 -14.45 8.10
N ILE A 84 -0.98 -15.36 8.03
CA ILE A 84 -0.02 -15.41 6.92
C ILE A 84 -0.74 -15.98 5.68
N LEU A 85 -0.84 -15.18 4.62
CA LEU A 85 -1.48 -15.55 3.36
C LEU A 85 -0.54 -15.30 2.18
N ASN A 86 -0.45 -16.26 1.26
CA ASN A 86 0.26 -16.07 -0.01
C ASN A 86 -0.67 -15.42 -1.05
N ILE A 87 -0.13 -15.06 -2.22
CA ILE A 87 -0.90 -14.39 -3.28
C ILE A 87 -2.10 -15.22 -3.79
N GLU A 88 -2.01 -16.55 -3.77
CA GLU A 88 -3.09 -17.44 -4.15
C GLU A 88 -4.23 -17.41 -3.12
N ASP A 89 -3.89 -17.40 -1.83
CA ASP A 89 -4.86 -17.26 -0.73
C ASP A 89 -5.54 -15.89 -0.79
N ILE A 90 -4.75 -14.83 -0.99
CA ILE A 90 -5.24 -13.46 -1.16
C ILE A 90 -6.26 -13.37 -2.31
N SER A 91 -6.04 -14.09 -3.41
CA SER A 91 -6.97 -14.09 -4.57
C SER A 91 -8.34 -14.70 -4.27
N LYS A 92 -8.46 -15.51 -3.20
CA LYS A 92 -9.70 -16.19 -2.78
C LYS A 92 -10.48 -15.39 -1.73
N MET A 93 -9.94 -14.26 -1.26
CA MET A 93 -10.60 -13.40 -0.29
C MET A 93 -11.86 -12.73 -0.86
N LYS A 94 -12.70 -12.17 0.02
CA LYS A 94 -13.83 -11.36 -0.40
C LYS A 94 -13.33 -10.19 -1.25
N PHE A 95 -14.05 -9.93 -2.35
CA PHE A 95 -13.72 -8.85 -3.28
C PHE A 95 -13.50 -7.51 -2.55
N GLY A 96 -12.43 -6.80 -2.88
CA GLY A 96 -12.08 -5.50 -2.32
C GLY A 96 -11.28 -5.55 -1.02
N VAL A 97 -11.27 -6.68 -0.30
CA VAL A 97 -10.53 -6.78 0.97
C VAL A 97 -9.01 -6.84 0.78
N PRO A 98 -8.47 -7.64 -0.16
CA PRO A 98 -7.05 -7.59 -0.49
C PRO A 98 -6.55 -6.18 -0.79
N GLU A 99 -7.33 -5.44 -1.59
CA GLU A 99 -6.98 -4.10 -2.03
C GLU A 99 -6.97 -3.11 -0.86
N PHE A 100 -7.94 -3.23 0.05
CA PHE A 100 -8.00 -2.42 1.27
C PHE A 100 -6.80 -2.69 2.19
N ILE A 101 -6.46 -3.97 2.43
CA ILE A 101 -5.28 -4.35 3.22
C ILE A 101 -4.01 -3.80 2.57
N GLY A 102 -3.85 -3.98 1.26
CA GLY A 102 -2.71 -3.48 0.50
C GLY A 102 -2.54 -1.98 0.61
N MET A 103 -3.64 -1.23 0.48
CA MET A 103 -3.64 0.22 0.66
C MET A 103 -3.19 0.61 2.08
N LYS A 104 -3.72 -0.04 3.12
CA LYS A 104 -3.31 0.21 4.51
C LYS A 104 -1.85 -0.11 4.78
N VAL A 105 -1.35 -1.19 4.18
CA VAL A 105 0.08 -1.55 4.22
C VAL A 105 0.93 -0.45 3.58
N LEU A 106 0.55 0.07 2.41
CA LEU A 106 1.27 1.14 1.73
C LEU A 106 1.26 2.45 2.54
N GLU A 107 0.09 2.86 3.06
CA GLU A 107 -0.04 4.02 3.95
C GLU A 107 0.86 3.86 5.18
N PHE A 108 0.84 2.69 5.83
CA PHE A 108 1.68 2.41 6.99
C PHE A 108 3.17 2.40 6.66
N SER A 109 3.52 2.09 5.41
CA SER A 109 4.88 2.16 4.86
C SER A 109 5.33 3.58 4.51
N GLY A 110 4.47 4.59 4.70
CA GLY A 110 4.77 5.98 4.39
C GLY A 110 4.44 6.39 2.96
N VAL A 111 3.75 5.55 2.18
CA VAL A 111 3.22 5.94 0.87
C VAL A 111 1.93 6.71 1.10
N SER A 112 1.97 8.02 0.94
CA SER A 112 0.79 8.87 0.96
C SER A 112 0.27 9.09 -0.45
N PHE A 113 -0.97 8.70 -0.70
CA PHE A 113 -1.73 9.17 -1.87
C PHE A 113 -2.47 10.43 -1.43
N THR A 114 -2.23 11.57 -2.07
CA THR A 114 -2.96 12.79 -1.70
C THR A 114 -4.40 12.69 -2.18
N GLU A 115 -5.36 13.30 -1.47
CA GLU A 115 -6.74 13.42 -1.98
C GLU A 115 -6.78 14.13 -3.34
N GLU A 116 -5.80 14.99 -3.65
CA GLU A 116 -5.61 15.60 -4.96
C GLU A 116 -5.29 14.58 -6.06
N ASP A 117 -4.52 13.53 -5.74
CA ASP A 117 -4.23 12.43 -6.66
C ASP A 117 -5.48 11.62 -7.00
N LEU A 118 -6.39 11.46 -6.03
CA LEU A 118 -7.62 10.69 -6.20
C LEU A 118 -8.78 11.52 -6.79
N ARG A 119 -8.89 12.82 -6.48
CA ARG A 119 -9.98 13.72 -6.93
C ARG A 119 -9.86 14.20 -8.38
N LYS A 120 -8.66 14.24 -8.97
CA LYS A 120 -8.50 14.62 -10.40
C LYS A 120 -9.25 13.69 -11.38
N LYS A 121 -9.72 12.53 -10.91
CA LYS A 121 -10.57 11.60 -11.68
C LYS A 121 -12.07 11.97 -11.70
N GLY A 122 -12.53 12.88 -10.84
CA GLY A 122 -13.94 13.26 -10.71
C GLY A 122 -14.37 14.50 -11.50
N GLU A 123 -13.43 15.37 -11.91
CA GLU A 123 -13.76 16.70 -12.46
C GLU A 123 -13.51 16.87 -13.97
N LYS A 124 -13.08 15.83 -14.71
CA LYS A 124 -12.95 15.91 -16.18
C LYS A 124 -13.96 15.07 -16.93
N SER A 125 -15.22 15.49 -16.84
CA SER A 125 -16.26 15.49 -17.89
C SER A 125 -17.40 16.35 -17.33
N PRO A 126 -17.89 17.43 -17.97
CA PRO A 126 -17.96 17.73 -19.42
C PRO A 126 -17.11 18.96 -19.81
N SER A 127 -16.64 19.10 -21.05
CA SER A 127 -17.43 19.51 -22.22
C SER A 127 -16.59 19.32 -23.48
#